data_AF-A0A6J0YQ66-F1
#
_entry.id   AF-A0A6J0YQ66-F1
#
_cell.length_a   1.000
_cell.length_b   1.000
_cell.length_c   1.000
_cell.angle_alpha   90.00
_cell.angle_beta   90.00
_cell.angle_gamma   90.00
#
_symmetry.space_group_name_H-M   'P 1'
#
loop_
_entity.id
_entity.type
_entity.pdbx_description
1 polymer ?
#
loop_
_entity_poly.entity_id
_entity_poly.type
_entity_poly.pdbx_seq_one_letter_code
_entity_poly.pdbx_strand_id
1 'polypeptide(L)'
;MVRQDALRLWCRKDWKLEAGAMEYTGSQYVGEFVDGRMEGDAEYILPTETKYIGEMKDGMFHGQGTLYFPNGSRFDAVWEKGLVVKGTYTFSDGLQYDPENWHYCDSYDRRFYTEICHGLKPAGISQLTNMDPPRKIPPGCYDCGDGFYNPNTRIVKDYNYRFLRNAGLPLKRLQLR
;
A
#
# COMPACT_ATOMS: atom_id res chain seq x y z
N MET A 1 -23.70 30.74 48.60
CA MET A 1 -24.41 31.33 47.46
C MET A 1 -23.60 30.99 46.21
N VAL A 2 -23.61 29.73 45.76
CA VAL A 2 -24.47 29.17 44.68
C VAL A 2 -24.49 30.12 43.47
N ARG A 3 -23.94 29.83 42.29
CA ARG A 3 -24.37 28.90 41.21
C ARG A 3 -23.40 29.16 40.03
N GLN A 4 -23.09 28.31 39.05
CA GLN A 4 -23.49 26.98 38.57
C GLN A 4 -22.46 26.66 37.45
N ASP A 5 -21.83 25.49 37.43
CA ASP A 5 -22.23 24.29 36.65
C ASP A 5 -22.16 24.51 35.13
N ALA A 6 -21.74 23.60 34.27
CA ALA A 6 -21.16 22.28 34.35
C ALA A 6 -20.87 21.93 32.88
N LEU A 7 -19.74 21.30 32.57
CA LEU A 7 -19.71 20.24 31.56
C LEU A 7 -18.54 19.33 31.94
N ARG A 8 -18.95 18.28 32.67
CA ARG A 8 -18.18 17.15 33.15
C ARG A 8 -17.40 16.48 32.01
N LEU A 9 -16.24 15.93 32.40
CA LEU A 9 -15.75 14.56 32.18
C LEU A 9 -16.23 13.88 30.87
N TRP A 10 -15.36 13.26 30.08
CA TRP A 10 -14.84 11.91 30.31
C TRP A 10 -13.69 11.66 29.30
N CYS A 11 -12.78 10.75 29.67
CA CYS A 11 -11.68 10.21 28.87
C CYS A 11 -10.34 10.97 28.88
N ARG A 12 -9.78 11.21 30.08
CA ARG A 12 -8.36 10.91 30.30
C ARG A 12 -8.28 9.55 30.99
N LYS A 13 -8.34 8.48 30.22
CA LYS A 13 -7.71 7.23 30.63
C LYS A 13 -6.34 7.24 29.99
N ASP A 14 -5.33 7.45 30.81
CA ASP A 14 -3.94 7.19 30.51
C ASP A 14 -3.82 5.74 30.02
N TRP A 15 -3.84 5.57 28.70
CA TRP A 15 -3.54 4.31 28.05
C TRP A 15 -2.02 4.23 27.93
N LYS A 16 -1.38 3.86 29.04
CA LYS A 16 -0.03 3.31 28.99
C LYS A 16 -0.16 1.90 28.41
N LEU A 17 -0.26 1.78 27.09
CA LEU A 17 0.18 0.55 26.44
C LEU A 17 1.69 0.54 26.57
N GLU A 18 2.20 -0.54 27.15
CA GLU A 18 3.56 -0.96 26.92
C GLU A 18 3.69 -1.33 25.45
N ALA A 19 3.92 -0.31 24.61
CA ALA A 19 4.36 -0.47 23.25
C ALA A 19 5.75 -1.12 23.34
N GLY A 20 5.78 -2.45 23.36
CA GLY A 20 6.98 -3.25 23.23
C GLY A 20 7.56 -3.04 21.84
N ALA A 21 8.31 -1.95 21.66
CA ALA A 21 9.16 -1.76 20.50
C ALA A 21 10.26 -2.84 20.56
N MET A 22 10.06 -3.94 19.83
CA MET A 22 11.08 -4.95 19.66
C MET A 22 12.13 -4.37 18.68
N GLU A 23 13.07 -3.59 19.21
CA GLU A 23 14.03 -2.78 18.46
C GLU A 23 15.03 -3.58 17.58
N TYR A 24 14.98 -4.91 17.58
CA TYR A 24 15.95 -5.71 16.82
C TYR A 24 15.63 -5.82 15.31
N THR A 25 14.39 -5.58 14.88
CA THR A 25 13.95 -5.75 13.48
C THR A 25 13.46 -4.46 12.84
N GLY A 26 13.31 -3.36 13.58
CA GLY A 26 12.66 -2.13 13.09
C GLY A 26 11.14 -2.28 12.89
N SER A 27 10.55 -3.40 13.32
CA SER A 27 9.10 -3.60 13.33
C SER A 27 8.47 -3.01 14.59
N GLN A 28 7.30 -2.41 14.46
CA GLN A 28 6.54 -1.87 15.59
C GLN A 28 5.27 -2.71 15.78
N TYR A 29 4.95 -3.04 17.02
CA TYR A 29 3.73 -3.75 17.37
C TYR A 29 2.95 -2.95 18.41
N VAL A 30 1.65 -2.82 18.18
CA VAL A 30 0.69 -2.20 19.09
C VAL A 30 -0.49 -3.15 19.22
N GLY A 31 -0.57 -3.86 20.34
CA GLY A 31 -1.62 -4.84 20.60
C GLY A 31 -1.43 -5.50 21.95
N GLU A 32 -2.24 -6.50 22.25
CA GLU A 32 -2.15 -7.23 23.50
C GLU A 32 -1.03 -8.27 23.45
N PHE A 33 -0.45 -8.54 24.62
CA PHE A 33 0.48 -9.65 24.83
C PHE A 33 -0.08 -10.56 25.91
N VAL A 34 -0.16 -11.87 25.62
CA VAL A 34 -0.51 -12.91 26.60
C VAL A 34 0.62 -13.91 26.63
N ASP A 35 1.16 -14.18 27.82
CA ASP A 35 2.30 -15.09 28.03
C ASP A 35 3.52 -14.77 27.12
N GLY A 36 3.74 -13.48 26.85
CA GLY A 36 4.83 -13.00 26.00
C GLY A 36 4.60 -13.20 24.49
N ARG A 37 3.39 -13.58 24.06
CA ARG A 37 2.99 -13.73 22.66
C ARG A 37 2.01 -12.64 22.25
N MET A 38 2.08 -12.21 21.00
CA MET A 38 1.12 -11.27 20.42
C MET A 38 -0.23 -11.97 20.25
N GLU A 39 -1.29 -11.36 20.79
CA GLU A 39 -2.64 -11.92 20.84
C GLU A 39 -3.68 -10.81 20.63
N GLY A 40 -4.88 -11.20 20.17
CA GLY A 40 -6.03 -10.31 20.02
C GLY A 40 -5.90 -9.34 18.85
N ASP A 41 -6.69 -8.27 18.88
CA ASP A 41 -6.64 -7.21 17.86
C ASP A 41 -5.35 -6.40 18.00
N ALA A 42 -4.60 -6.28 16.89
CA ALA A 42 -3.34 -5.58 16.89
C ALA A 42 -3.04 -4.83 15.59
N GLU A 43 -2.12 -3.88 15.73
CA GLU A 43 -1.44 -3.21 14.64
C GLU A 43 0.03 -3.63 14.61
N TYR A 44 0.50 -4.12 13.47
CA TYR A 44 1.88 -4.54 13.27
C TYR A 44 2.50 -3.85 12.04
N ILE A 45 3.51 -3.02 12.27
CA ILE A 45 4.24 -2.29 11.24
C ILE A 45 5.53 -3.07 10.93
N LEU A 46 5.63 -3.54 9.70
CA LEU A 46 6.80 -4.23 9.18
C LEU A 46 7.92 -3.23 8.85
N PRO A 47 9.19 -3.70 8.78
CA PRO A 47 10.32 -2.84 8.40
C PRO A 47 10.22 -2.29 6.97
N THR A 48 9.37 -2.89 6.14
CA THR A 48 9.01 -2.43 4.79
C THR A 48 7.96 -1.32 4.79
N GLU A 49 7.63 -0.74 5.95
CA GLU A 49 6.56 0.24 6.17
C GLU A 49 5.15 -0.29 5.85
N THR A 50 5.03 -1.59 5.60
CA THR A 50 3.73 -2.25 5.44
C THR A 50 3.08 -2.38 6.82
N LYS A 51 1.82 -2.00 6.94
CA LYS A 51 1.08 -2.02 8.20
C LYS A 51 -0.01 -3.09 8.15
N TYR A 52 0.01 -4.00 9.10
CA TYR A 52 -1.06 -4.96 9.35
C TYR A 52 -1.99 -4.41 10.43
N ILE A 53 -3.30 -4.54 10.24
CA ILE A 53 -4.32 -4.31 11.26
C ILE A 53 -5.24 -5.53 11.25
N GLY A 54 -5.36 -6.23 12.37
CA GLY A 54 -6.24 -7.39 12.47
C GLY A 54 -5.95 -8.26 13.68
N GLU A 55 -6.52 -9.45 13.68
CA GLU A 55 -6.35 -10.38 14.79
C GLU A 55 -4.95 -11.04 14.74
N MET A 56 -4.41 -11.29 15.92
CA MET A 56 -3.14 -11.99 16.17
C MET A 56 -3.42 -13.18 17.09
N LYS A 57 -2.70 -14.27 16.86
CA LYS A 57 -2.73 -15.44 17.74
C LYS A 57 -1.39 -16.15 17.74
N ASP A 58 -0.89 -16.48 18.92
CA ASP A 58 0.41 -17.14 19.12
C ASP A 58 1.58 -16.43 18.39
N GLY A 59 1.55 -15.10 18.27
CA GLY A 59 2.57 -14.35 17.54
C GLY A 59 2.40 -14.32 16.01
N MET A 60 1.29 -14.83 15.47
CA MET A 60 1.02 -14.91 14.03
C MET A 60 -0.25 -14.17 13.64
N PHE A 61 -0.33 -13.73 12.38
CA PHE A 61 -1.58 -13.19 11.81
C PHE A 61 -2.67 -14.26 11.86
N HIS A 62 -3.85 -13.88 12.35
CA HIS A 62 -4.99 -14.76 12.48
C HIS A 62 -6.29 -14.01 12.19
N GLY A 63 -7.41 -14.73 12.06
CA GLY A 63 -8.73 -14.13 11.90
C GLY A 63 -8.84 -13.21 10.69
N GLN A 64 -9.55 -12.10 10.83
CA GLN A 64 -9.62 -11.07 9.79
C GLN A 64 -8.50 -10.05 9.97
N GLY A 65 -7.84 -9.69 8.88
CA GLY A 65 -6.81 -8.65 8.91
C GLY A 65 -6.53 -8.03 7.56
N THR A 66 -6.16 -6.75 7.59
CA THR A 66 -5.85 -5.94 6.42
C THR A 66 -4.39 -5.51 6.44
N LEU A 67 -3.69 -5.75 5.33
CA LEU A 67 -2.37 -5.17 5.07
C LEU A 67 -2.53 -3.86 4.28
N TYR A 68 -1.87 -2.81 4.75
CA TYR A 68 -1.75 -1.52 4.08
C TYR A 68 -0.32 -1.36 3.58
N PHE A 69 -0.16 -1.17 2.27
CA PHE A 69 1.13 -1.01 1.64
C PHE A 69 1.52 0.48 1.52
N PRO A 70 2.82 0.81 1.52
CA PRO A 70 3.28 2.20 1.36
C PRO A 70 2.84 2.86 0.05
N ASN A 71 2.56 2.06 -0.98
CA ASN A 71 2.05 2.56 -2.27
C ASN A 71 0.56 2.96 -2.22
N GLY A 72 -0.11 2.81 -1.08
CA GLY A 72 -1.53 3.11 -0.88
C GLY A 72 -2.49 1.97 -1.22
N SER A 73 -1.98 0.84 -1.71
CA SER A 73 -2.78 -0.37 -1.93
C SER A 73 -3.09 -1.05 -0.61
N ARG A 74 -4.13 -1.88 -0.59
CA ARG A 74 -4.47 -2.71 0.57
C ARG A 74 -4.76 -4.15 0.19
N PHE A 75 -4.55 -5.05 1.13
CA PHE A 75 -4.89 -6.46 0.99
C PHE A 75 -5.71 -6.92 2.19
N ASP A 76 -7.01 -7.10 1.95
CA ASP A 76 -7.97 -7.55 2.95
C ASP A 76 -8.01 -9.09 2.91
N ALA A 77 -7.69 -9.75 4.02
CA ALA A 77 -7.56 -11.21 4.03
C ALA A 77 -8.03 -11.87 5.33
N VAL A 78 -8.28 -13.17 5.24
CA VAL A 78 -8.46 -14.06 6.38
C VAL A 78 -7.20 -14.90 6.56
N TRP A 79 -6.69 -14.92 7.79
CA TRP A 79 -5.41 -15.48 8.15
C TRP A 79 -5.57 -16.68 9.09
N GLU A 80 -4.82 -17.75 8.83
CA GLU A 80 -4.73 -18.91 9.71
C GLU A 80 -3.26 -19.28 9.92
N LYS A 81 -2.78 -19.16 11.16
CA LYS A 81 -1.38 -19.47 11.54
C LYS A 81 -0.37 -18.73 10.65
N GLY A 82 -0.64 -17.46 10.36
CA GLY A 82 0.20 -16.61 9.51
C GLY A 82 0.04 -16.84 8.00
N LEU A 83 -0.81 -17.77 7.57
CA LEU A 83 -1.06 -18.04 6.15
C LEU A 83 -2.37 -17.39 5.69
N VAL A 84 -2.36 -16.87 4.47
CA VAL A 84 -3.57 -16.34 3.82
C VAL A 84 -4.46 -17.50 3.40
N VAL A 85 -5.70 -17.54 3.90
CA VAL A 85 -6.74 -18.48 3.48
C VAL A 85 -7.50 -17.95 2.27
N LYS A 86 -7.89 -16.67 2.35
CA LYS A 86 -8.55 -15.93 1.28
C LYS A 86 -8.20 -14.46 1.40
N GLY A 87 -8.11 -13.76 0.28
CA GLY A 87 -7.86 -12.34 0.32
C GLY A 87 -8.18 -11.63 -0.98
N THR A 88 -8.36 -10.32 -0.86
CA THR A 88 -8.69 -9.40 -1.92
C THR A 88 -7.66 -8.29 -1.95
N TYR A 89 -7.02 -8.11 -3.10
CA TYR A 89 -6.10 -7.00 -3.31
C TYR A 89 -6.85 -5.81 -3.91
N THR A 90 -6.71 -4.64 -3.31
CA THR A 90 -7.23 -3.38 -3.83
C THR A 90 -6.06 -2.45 -4.11
N PHE A 91 -5.93 -2.02 -5.36
CA PHE A 91 -4.93 -1.04 -5.79
C PHE A 91 -5.20 0.32 -5.14
N SER A 92 -4.20 1.20 -5.15
CA SER A 92 -4.28 2.53 -4.51
C SER A 92 -5.32 3.47 -5.13
N ASP A 93 -5.74 3.19 -6.36
CA ASP A 93 -6.82 3.87 -7.08
C ASP A 93 -8.21 3.29 -6.78
N GLY A 94 -8.29 2.27 -5.93
CA GLY A 94 -9.53 1.58 -5.56
C GLY A 94 -9.93 0.47 -6.52
N LEU A 95 -9.17 0.21 -7.60
CA LEU A 95 -9.41 -0.95 -8.45
C LEU A 95 -9.22 -2.22 -7.64
N GLN A 96 -10.21 -3.12 -7.68
CA GLN A 96 -10.10 -4.41 -7.02
C GLN A 96 -9.54 -5.44 -8.00
N TYR A 97 -8.55 -6.21 -7.58
CA TYR A 97 -8.05 -7.34 -8.36
C TYR A 97 -9.11 -8.43 -8.45
N ASP A 98 -9.44 -8.83 -9.68
CA ASP A 98 -10.33 -9.95 -9.99
C ASP A 98 -9.55 -10.97 -10.84
N PRO A 99 -9.28 -12.19 -10.34
CA PRO A 99 -8.56 -13.21 -11.08
C PRO A 99 -9.37 -13.85 -12.22
N GLU A 100 -10.70 -13.78 -12.18
CA GLU A 100 -11.59 -14.41 -13.15
C GLU A 100 -12.07 -13.43 -14.23
N ASN A 101 -12.36 -12.19 -13.84
CA ASN A 101 -12.93 -11.16 -14.72
C ASN A 101 -12.09 -9.87 -14.74
N TRP A 102 -10.80 -10.01 -15.04
CA TRP A 102 -9.90 -8.86 -15.16
C TRP A 102 -10.15 -8.07 -16.44
N HIS A 103 -10.78 -6.91 -16.32
CA HIS A 103 -11.10 -6.02 -17.46
C HIS A 103 -10.27 -4.73 -17.50
N TYR A 104 -9.32 -4.57 -16.58
CA TYR A 104 -8.50 -3.37 -16.55
C TYR A 104 -7.36 -3.43 -17.57
N CYS A 105 -7.33 -2.45 -18.49
CA CYS A 105 -6.35 -2.34 -19.56
C CYS A 105 -6.25 -3.59 -20.45
N ASP A 106 -7.39 -4.15 -20.88
CA ASP A 106 -7.42 -5.29 -21.79
C ASP A 106 -7.24 -4.86 -23.27
N SER A 107 -7.38 -5.80 -24.22
CA SER A 107 -7.20 -5.51 -25.65
C SER A 107 -8.29 -4.59 -26.23
N TYR A 108 -9.46 -4.54 -25.61
CA TYR A 108 -10.62 -3.79 -26.07
C TYR A 108 -10.74 -2.45 -25.34
N ASP A 109 -10.39 -2.41 -24.05
CA ASP A 109 -10.50 -1.23 -23.21
C ASP A 109 -9.18 -0.91 -22.51
N ARG A 110 -8.55 0.18 -22.95
CA ARG A 110 -7.28 0.69 -22.38
C ARG A 110 -7.45 1.90 -21.49
N ARG A 111 -8.68 2.18 -21.04
CA ARG A 111 -8.95 3.27 -20.12
C ARG A 111 -8.33 3.00 -18.76
N PHE A 112 -7.79 4.06 -18.15
CA PHE A 112 -7.41 4.00 -16.74
C PHE A 112 -8.65 3.86 -15.84
N TYR A 113 -8.50 3.30 -14.63
CA TYR A 113 -9.65 3.00 -13.77
C TYR A 113 -10.41 4.28 -13.41
N THR A 114 -9.68 5.38 -13.22
CA THR A 114 -10.26 6.71 -13.02
C THR A 114 -11.09 7.19 -14.22
N GLU A 115 -10.71 6.88 -15.46
CA GLU A 115 -11.47 7.21 -16.67
C GLU A 115 -12.71 6.31 -16.85
N ILE A 116 -12.66 5.07 -16.35
CA ILE A 116 -13.84 4.20 -16.27
C ILE A 116 -14.85 4.79 -15.28
N CYS A 117 -14.38 5.24 -14.12
CA CYS A 117 -15.22 5.79 -13.05
C CYS A 117 -15.77 7.20 -13.35
N HIS A 118 -14.97 8.08 -13.95
CA HIS A 118 -15.30 9.50 -14.12
C HIS A 118 -15.58 9.92 -15.57
N GLY A 119 -15.45 8.97 -16.50
CA GLY A 119 -15.57 9.24 -17.93
C GLY A 119 -14.29 9.78 -18.56
N LEU A 120 -14.27 9.77 -19.89
CA LEU A 120 -13.16 10.32 -20.68
C LEU A 120 -13.14 11.84 -20.59
N LYS A 121 -11.95 12.38 -20.41
CA LYS A 121 -11.74 13.82 -20.50
C LYS A 121 -11.85 14.28 -21.96
N PRO A 122 -12.27 15.54 -22.22
CA PRO A 122 -12.33 16.09 -23.57
C PRO A 122 -10.99 16.02 -24.30
N ALA A 123 -11.04 15.97 -25.64
CA ALA A 123 -9.87 15.80 -26.49
C ALA A 123 -8.78 16.85 -26.21
N GLY A 124 -7.54 16.40 -26.04
CA GLY A 124 -6.37 17.25 -25.75
C GLY A 124 -5.78 17.09 -24.35
N ILE A 125 -6.44 16.35 -23.46
CA ILE A 125 -5.98 16.02 -22.10
C ILE A 125 -6.10 14.52 -21.82
N SER A 126 -5.60 13.70 -22.73
CA SER A 126 -5.47 12.25 -22.49
C SER A 126 -4.63 12.02 -21.24
N GLN A 127 -5.13 11.19 -20.32
CA GLN A 127 -4.36 10.85 -19.14
C GLN A 127 -3.13 10.05 -19.56
N LEU A 128 -1.94 10.48 -19.12
CA LEU A 128 -0.69 9.76 -19.35
C LEU A 128 -0.47 8.69 -18.28
N THR A 129 -1.00 8.94 -17.09
CA THR A 129 -0.99 8.03 -15.97
C THR A 129 -2.35 8.10 -15.29
N ASN A 130 -2.65 7.11 -14.45
CA ASN A 130 -3.87 7.09 -13.64
C ASN A 130 -3.91 8.19 -12.55
N MET A 131 -2.89 9.05 -12.48
CA MET A 131 -2.79 10.19 -11.57
C MET A 131 -2.99 11.48 -12.35
N ASP A 132 -3.94 12.32 -11.91
CA ASP A 132 -4.18 13.63 -12.51
C ASP A 132 -4.15 14.76 -11.45
N PRO A 133 -3.33 15.81 -11.64
CA PRO A 133 -2.36 15.97 -12.72
C PRO A 133 -1.23 14.94 -12.62
N PRO A 134 -0.61 14.57 -13.75
CA PRO A 134 0.49 13.61 -13.74
C PRO A 134 1.66 14.13 -12.90
N ARG A 135 2.43 13.19 -12.34
CA ARG A 135 3.63 13.52 -11.56
C ARG A 135 4.60 14.30 -12.43
N LYS A 136 5.21 15.34 -11.86
CA LYS A 136 6.27 16.09 -12.53
C LYS A 136 7.54 15.27 -12.53
N ILE A 137 7.96 14.81 -13.70
CA ILE A 137 9.21 14.07 -13.91
C ILE A 137 10.13 14.84 -14.86
N PRO A 138 11.46 14.59 -14.84
CA PRO A 138 12.37 15.25 -15.76
C PRO A 138 12.02 14.99 -17.23
N PRO A 139 12.25 15.96 -18.13
CA PRO A 139 11.93 15.82 -19.54
C PRO A 139 12.66 14.62 -20.17
N GLY A 140 11.95 13.87 -21.02
CA GLY A 140 12.48 12.66 -21.65
C GLY A 140 12.57 11.43 -20.74
N CYS A 141 12.10 11.53 -19.49
CA CYS A 141 11.92 10.38 -18.60
C CYS A 141 10.48 9.86 -18.66
N TYR A 142 10.29 8.62 -18.21
CA TYR A 142 9.01 7.93 -18.19
C TYR A 142 8.62 7.59 -16.75
N ASP A 143 7.36 7.80 -16.38
CA ASP A 143 6.84 7.45 -15.05
C ASP A 143 6.69 5.92 -14.93
N CYS A 144 7.23 5.35 -13.85
CA CYS A 144 7.19 3.93 -13.52
C CYS A 144 6.25 3.61 -12.34
N GLY A 145 5.57 4.61 -11.77
CA GLY A 145 4.73 4.48 -10.58
C GLY A 145 5.52 4.58 -9.27
N ASP A 146 6.70 3.96 -9.18
CA ASP A 146 7.60 4.04 -8.02
C ASP A 146 8.77 5.03 -8.22
N GLY A 147 8.82 5.70 -9.36
CA GLY A 147 9.89 6.60 -9.74
C GLY A 147 9.80 6.97 -11.22
N PHE A 148 10.89 7.47 -11.79
CA PHE A 148 10.99 7.73 -13.21
C PHE A 148 12.20 7.02 -13.84
N TYR A 149 11.96 6.43 -15.01
CA TYR A 149 12.97 5.82 -15.85
C TYR A 149 13.59 6.85 -16.78
N ASN A 150 14.92 6.91 -16.80
CA ASN A 150 15.67 7.70 -17.77
C ASN A 150 16.22 6.77 -18.87
N PRO A 151 15.82 6.94 -20.14
CA PRO A 151 16.26 6.08 -21.24
C PRO A 151 17.74 6.23 -21.60
N ASN A 152 18.34 7.39 -21.33
CA ASN A 152 19.76 7.66 -21.62
C ASN A 152 20.67 6.96 -20.62
N THR A 153 20.33 7.01 -19.32
CA THR A 153 21.12 6.37 -18.27
C THR A 153 20.69 4.93 -17.99
N ARG A 154 19.49 4.54 -18.42
CA ARG A 154 18.82 3.26 -18.14
C ARG A 154 18.61 2.98 -16.66
N ILE A 155 18.42 4.03 -15.87
CA ILE A 155 18.24 3.96 -14.42
C ILE A 155 16.82 4.40 -14.07
N VAL A 156 16.22 3.71 -13.10
CA VAL A 156 15.01 4.16 -12.40
C VAL A 156 15.44 4.82 -11.10
N LYS A 157 15.04 6.08 -10.92
CA LYS A 157 15.19 6.82 -9.67
C LYS A 157 13.81 7.07 -9.07
N ASP A 158 13.71 7.18 -7.75
CA ASP A 158 12.48 7.64 -7.11
C ASP A 158 12.23 9.13 -7.46
N TYR A 159 11.07 9.65 -7.05
CA TYR A 159 10.71 11.05 -7.29
C TYR A 159 11.56 12.07 -6.52
N ASN A 160 12.38 11.61 -5.56
CA ASN A 160 13.36 12.39 -4.81
C ASN A 160 14.80 12.23 -5.37
N TYR A 161 14.95 11.67 -6.58
CA TYR A 161 16.21 11.44 -7.28
C TYR A 161 17.14 10.39 -6.63
N ARG A 162 16.64 9.58 -5.69
CA ARG A 162 17.36 8.44 -5.13
C ARG A 162 17.38 7.29 -6.13
N PHE A 163 18.53 6.63 -6.26
CA PHE A 163 18.64 5.42 -7.09
C PHE A 163 17.73 4.31 -6.56
N LEU A 164 16.92 3.71 -7.44
CA LEU A 164 16.13 2.52 -7.13
C LEU A 164 16.73 1.27 -7.77
N ARG A 165 16.83 1.25 -9.12
CA ARG A 165 17.28 0.08 -9.87
C ARG A 165 17.76 0.44 -11.26
N ASN A 166 18.53 -0.46 -11.86
CA ASN A 166 18.80 -0.44 -13.30
C ASN A 166 17.59 -1.05 -14.04
N ALA A 167 17.19 -0.46 -15.16
CA ALA A 167 16.31 -1.15 -16.11
C ALA A 167 17.19 -2.13 -16.90
N GLY A 168 16.79 -3.41 -16.94
CA GLY A 168 17.61 -4.52 -17.44
C GLY A 168 18.27 -4.28 -18.81
N LEU A 169 19.36 -5.02 -19.06
CA LEU A 169 20.07 -5.04 -20.35
C LEU A 169 19.12 -5.38 -21.51
N PRO A 170 19.38 -4.89 -22.73
CA PRO A 170 18.56 -5.24 -23.89
C PRO A 170 18.51 -6.76 -24.02
N LEU A 171 17.31 -7.30 -24.30
CA LEU A 171 17.17 -8.62 -24.89
C LEU A 171 18.18 -8.68 -26.04
N LYS A 172 19.23 -9.51 -25.89
CA LYS A 172 20.11 -9.81 -27.02
C LYS A 172 19.17 -10.24 -28.13
N ARG A 173 19.17 -9.51 -29.26
CA ARG A 173 18.52 -9.95 -30.49
C ARG A 173 18.89 -11.42 -30.64
N LEU A 174 17.91 -12.31 -30.48
CA LEU A 174 17.99 -13.65 -31.03
C LEU A 174 18.18 -13.42 -32.53
N GLN A 175 19.44 -13.47 -32.98
CA GLN A 175 19.72 -13.71 -34.38
C GLN A 175 19.16 -15.11 -34.63
N LEU A 176 17.95 -15.15 -35.21
CA LEU A 176 17.46 -16.30 -35.93
C LEU A 176 18.56 -16.68 -36.93
N ARG A 177 19.18 -17.84 -36.70
CA ARG A 177 19.94 -18.54 -37.72
C ARG A 177 18.98 -19.30 -38.61
#